data_AF-A0A842SCP4-F1
#
_entry.id   AF-A0A842SCP4-F1
#
_cell.length_a   1.000
_cell.length_b   1.000
_cell.length_c   1.000
_cell.angle_alpha   90.00
_cell.angle_beta   90.00
_cell.angle_gamma   90.00
#
_symmetry.space_group_name_H-M   'P 1'
#
loop_
_entity.id
_entity.type
_entity.pdbx_description
1 polymer ?
#
loop_
_entity_poly.entity_id
_entity_poly.type
_entity_poly.pdbx_seq_one_letter_code
_entity_poly.pdbx_strand_id
1 'polypeptide(L)'
;INKLRKKLEPDPSNPVGIRSIHGEGYYLDNVRLLPEFYSLDKIPEKYSSLHNDNQKEMTYVYFNGGKSAYCIEERNFYGEHKDISLRPKEHDVLTCLALSNGKIVPKRTIYDRVWNNDELKLTFVTQYVHKLRKKLGQDIIETVKERGYRLECPVIKSHCFNPMTEQEVKQKLPRYN
;
A
#
# COMPACT_ATOMS: atom_id res chain seq x y z
N ILE A 1 23.49 -4.18 -18.21
CA ILE A 1 22.73 -3.98 -16.94
C ILE A 1 23.48 -4.39 -15.67
N ASN A 2 24.23 -5.51 -15.63
CA ASN A 2 24.95 -5.95 -14.41
C ASN A 2 25.91 -4.92 -13.80
N LYS A 3 26.56 -4.06 -14.61
CA LYS A 3 27.41 -2.96 -14.10
C LYS A 3 26.60 -1.86 -13.38
N LEU A 4 25.34 -1.63 -13.78
CA LEU A 4 24.43 -0.68 -13.11
C LEU A 4 23.86 -1.31 -11.82
N ARG A 5 23.42 -2.57 -11.87
CA ARG A 5 22.94 -3.31 -10.68
C ARG A 5 23.99 -3.37 -9.58
N LYS A 6 25.24 -3.70 -9.91
CA LYS A 6 26.38 -3.69 -8.97
C LYS A 6 26.63 -2.35 -8.26
N LYS A 7 26.15 -1.23 -8.82
CA LYS A 7 26.34 0.10 -8.26
C LYS A 7 25.11 0.61 -7.49
N LEU A 8 23.93 0.08 -7.76
CA LEU A 8 22.65 0.59 -7.26
C LEU A 8 21.93 -0.39 -6.33
N GLU A 9 22.24 -1.68 -6.41
CA GLU A 9 21.53 -2.74 -5.69
C GLU A 9 22.50 -3.52 -4.78
N PRO A 10 22.08 -3.89 -3.55
CA PRO A 10 22.92 -4.63 -2.60
C PRO A 10 23.25 -6.06 -3.08
N ASP A 11 22.37 -6.70 -3.84
CA ASP A 11 22.65 -7.97 -4.52
C ASP A 11 22.26 -7.91 -6.02
N PRO A 12 23.24 -7.84 -6.93
CA PRO A 12 23.00 -7.77 -8.37
C PRO A 12 22.39 -9.03 -8.99
N SER A 13 22.45 -10.16 -8.29
CA SER A 13 21.93 -11.45 -8.75
C SER A 13 20.44 -11.60 -8.43
N ASN A 14 19.92 -10.79 -7.51
CA ASN A 14 18.51 -10.72 -7.13
C ASN A 14 18.01 -9.26 -7.17
N PRO A 15 17.77 -8.69 -8.36
CA PRO A 15 17.54 -7.26 -8.54
C PRO A 15 16.17 -6.81 -7.99
N VAL A 16 16.19 -5.79 -7.13
CA VAL A 16 14.99 -5.22 -6.50
C VAL A 16 14.57 -3.89 -7.12
N GLY A 17 15.48 -3.15 -7.78
CA GLY A 17 15.24 -1.81 -8.31
C GLY A 17 15.06 -1.77 -9.83
N ILE A 18 15.87 -2.52 -10.59
CA ILE A 18 15.81 -2.56 -12.05
C ILE A 18 15.38 -3.95 -12.52
N ARG A 19 14.13 -4.07 -12.94
CA ARG A 19 13.60 -5.29 -13.52
C ARG A 19 13.81 -5.31 -15.04
N SER A 20 14.13 -6.50 -15.55
CA SER A 20 14.29 -6.75 -16.98
C SER A 20 13.02 -7.38 -17.53
N ILE A 21 12.48 -6.83 -18.61
CA ILE A 21 11.41 -7.43 -19.40
C ILE A 21 12.04 -7.91 -20.69
N HIS A 22 11.95 -9.22 -20.94
CA HIS A 22 12.56 -9.84 -22.10
C HIS A 22 11.88 -9.34 -23.37
N GLY A 23 12.61 -8.63 -24.22
CA GLY A 23 12.11 -8.07 -25.48
C GLY A 23 11.67 -6.60 -25.46
N GLU A 24 11.46 -6.00 -24.28
CA GLU A 24 10.93 -4.62 -24.16
C GLU A 24 11.85 -3.64 -23.41
N GLY A 25 12.91 -4.13 -22.76
CA GLY A 25 13.93 -3.29 -22.12
C GLY A 25 13.97 -3.42 -20.59
N TYR A 26 14.14 -2.30 -19.90
CA TYR A 26 14.27 -2.24 -18.44
C TYR A 26 13.31 -1.22 -17.86
N TYR A 27 12.68 -1.55 -16.74
CA TYR A 27 11.91 -0.59 -15.95
C TYR A 27 12.52 -0.45 -14.56
N LEU A 28 12.47 0.77 -14.03
CA LEU A 28 12.75 1.06 -12.64
C LEU A 28 11.48 0.79 -11.86
N ASP A 29 11.52 -0.18 -10.96
CA ASP A 29 10.38 -0.52 -10.09
C ASP A 29 10.04 0.63 -9.13
N ASN A 30 10.94 1.62 -9.03
CA ASN A 30 10.74 2.90 -8.37
C ASN A 30 11.69 3.94 -8.96
N VAL A 31 11.17 5.03 -9.53
CA VAL A 31 11.98 6.21 -9.93
C VAL A 31 12.65 6.89 -8.71
N ARG A 32 12.34 6.46 -7.49
CA ARG A 32 12.81 7.08 -6.24
C ARG A 32 13.97 6.37 -5.52
N LEU A 33 14.54 5.30 -6.08
CA LEU A 33 15.79 4.72 -5.56
C LEU A 33 17.04 5.43 -6.08
N LEU A 34 16.95 6.72 -6.42
CA LEU A 34 18.17 7.49 -6.68
C LEU A 34 18.90 7.65 -5.34
N PRO A 35 20.22 7.38 -5.28
CA PRO A 35 21.03 7.73 -4.13
C PRO A 35 20.81 9.20 -3.77
N GLU A 36 20.93 9.57 -2.49
CA GLU A 36 20.80 10.96 -1.96
C GLU A 36 21.67 12.02 -2.70
N PHE A 37 22.51 11.60 -3.66
CA PHE A 37 23.37 12.43 -4.49
C PHE A 37 22.72 12.99 -5.76
N TYR A 38 21.48 12.62 -6.10
CA TYR A 38 20.71 13.30 -7.15
C TYR A 38 19.70 14.26 -6.53
N SER A 39 20.15 15.46 -6.20
CA SER A 39 19.24 16.60 -6.01
C SER A 39 18.39 16.75 -7.27
N LEU A 40 17.06 16.83 -7.10
CA LEU A 40 16.08 16.93 -8.20
C LEU A 40 16.33 18.15 -9.11
N ASP A 41 17.06 19.14 -8.61
CA ASP A 41 17.45 20.38 -9.26
C ASP A 41 18.50 20.17 -10.39
N LYS A 42 19.05 18.95 -10.56
CA LYS A 42 20.10 18.62 -11.55
C LYS A 42 19.66 17.65 -12.64
N ILE A 43 18.36 17.48 -12.89
CA ILE A 43 17.89 16.68 -14.03
C ILE A 43 18.10 17.49 -15.33
N PRO A 44 18.82 16.96 -16.34
CA PRO A 44 19.02 17.65 -17.61
C PRO A 44 17.70 17.94 -18.32
N GLU A 45 17.51 19.18 -18.79
CA GLU A 45 16.28 19.75 -19.36
C GLU A 45 15.64 18.89 -20.48
N LYS A 46 16.44 18.12 -21.21
CA LYS A 46 15.98 17.20 -22.25
C LYS A 46 15.15 16.01 -21.74
N TYR A 47 15.14 15.75 -20.43
CA TYR A 47 14.28 14.77 -19.78
C TYR A 47 13.05 15.41 -19.11
N SER A 48 12.90 16.74 -19.18
CA SER A 48 11.73 17.48 -18.67
C SER A 48 10.43 17.10 -19.38
N SER A 49 10.49 16.57 -20.60
CA SER A 49 9.31 16.09 -21.33
C SER A 49 8.75 14.76 -20.81
N LEU A 50 9.47 14.04 -19.92
CA LEU A 50 8.93 12.91 -19.15
C LEU A 50 8.23 13.39 -17.85
N HIS A 51 8.30 14.68 -17.52
CA HIS A 51 7.75 15.28 -16.30
C HIS A 51 6.38 15.93 -16.52
N ASN A 52 5.44 15.27 -17.20
CA ASN A 52 4.13 15.88 -17.41
C ASN A 52 2.91 14.96 -17.35
N ASP A 53 2.96 13.89 -16.56
CA ASP A 53 1.71 13.26 -16.11
C ASP A 53 1.84 12.67 -14.70
N ASN A 54 0.98 13.14 -13.78
CA ASN A 54 0.69 12.60 -12.46
C ASN A 54 1.72 12.77 -11.32
N GLN A 55 1.83 13.99 -10.78
CA GLN A 55 1.93 14.19 -9.32
C GLN A 55 0.60 13.84 -8.63
N LYS A 56 -0.01 12.69 -8.96
CA LYS A 56 -1.25 12.30 -8.28
C LYS A 56 -0.89 11.81 -6.89
N GLU A 57 -1.39 12.50 -5.87
CA GLU A 57 -1.29 12.03 -4.49
C GLU A 57 -2.14 10.77 -4.35
N MET A 58 -1.54 9.69 -3.87
CA MET A 58 -2.18 8.39 -3.64
C MET A 58 -2.28 8.09 -2.15
N THR A 59 -3.16 7.17 -1.79
CA THR A 59 -3.42 6.79 -0.40
C THR A 59 -2.82 5.42 -0.10
N TYR A 60 -1.91 5.38 0.85
CA TYR A 60 -1.18 4.19 1.27
C TYR A 60 -1.58 3.75 2.67
N VAL A 61 -1.89 2.46 2.82
CA VAL A 61 -2.09 1.80 4.11
C VAL A 61 -0.82 1.02 4.44
N TYR A 62 -0.18 1.32 5.56
CA TYR A 62 1.10 0.70 5.93
C TYR A 62 0.95 -0.50 6.87
N PHE A 63 1.77 -1.52 6.63
CA PHE A 63 1.83 -2.77 7.39
C PHE A 63 3.27 -3.08 7.82
N ASN A 64 3.45 -4.13 8.66
CA ASN A 64 4.75 -4.64 9.10
C ASN A 64 5.69 -3.56 9.64
N GLY A 65 5.18 -2.66 10.49
CA GLY A 65 5.98 -1.57 11.04
C GLY A 65 6.47 -0.56 10.00
N GLY A 66 5.81 -0.48 8.83
CA GLY A 66 6.10 0.51 7.78
C GLY A 66 6.87 -0.03 6.59
N LYS A 67 7.27 -1.30 6.61
CA LYS A 67 8.06 -1.95 5.54
C LYS A 67 7.25 -2.33 4.31
N SER A 68 5.93 -2.35 4.45
CA SER A 68 4.99 -2.72 3.39
C SER A 68 3.85 -1.72 3.33
N ALA A 69 3.27 -1.54 2.14
CA ALA A 69 2.08 -0.73 1.99
C ALA A 69 1.12 -1.27 0.92
N TYR A 70 -0.15 -0.91 1.05
CA TYR A 70 -1.19 -1.10 0.04
C TYR A 70 -1.63 0.26 -0.51
N CYS A 71 -1.57 0.45 -1.83
CA CYS A 71 -2.11 1.63 -2.50
C CYS A 71 -3.59 1.40 -2.84
N ILE A 72 -4.46 2.30 -2.38
CA ILE A 72 -5.90 2.19 -2.60
C ILE A 72 -6.26 2.38 -4.07
N GLU A 73 -5.63 3.36 -4.72
CA GLU A 73 -5.92 3.77 -6.10
C GLU A 73 -5.46 2.74 -7.12
N GLU A 74 -4.26 2.16 -6.91
CA GLU A 74 -3.71 1.11 -7.77
C GLU A 74 -4.20 -0.30 -7.38
N ARG A 75 -4.80 -0.44 -6.20
CA ARG A 75 -5.18 -1.73 -5.59
C ARG A 75 -4.02 -2.74 -5.57
N ASN A 76 -2.82 -2.27 -5.23
CA ASN A 76 -1.62 -3.08 -5.26
C ASN A 76 -0.79 -2.97 -3.97
N PHE A 77 0.02 -3.99 -3.69
CA PHE A 77 0.94 -4.03 -2.56
C PHE A 77 2.39 -3.71 -2.98
N TYR A 78 3.12 -3.09 -2.06
CA TYR A 78 4.55 -2.78 -2.19
C TYR A 78 5.30 -3.23 -0.94
N GLY A 79 6.62 -3.32 -1.05
CA GLY A 79 7.50 -3.80 0.02
C GLY A 79 7.40 -5.30 0.21
N GLU A 80 7.43 -5.76 1.46
CA GLU A 80 7.44 -7.20 1.77
C GLU A 80 6.12 -7.91 1.40
N HIS A 81 5.01 -7.17 1.33
CA HIS A 81 3.69 -7.70 0.95
C HIS A 81 3.42 -7.72 -0.57
N LYS A 82 4.40 -7.40 -1.42
CA LYS A 82 4.22 -7.30 -2.89
C LYS A 82 3.59 -8.54 -3.55
N ASP A 83 3.81 -9.73 -2.99
CA ASP A 83 3.33 -10.99 -3.56
C ASP A 83 1.93 -11.39 -3.03
N ILE A 84 1.35 -10.61 -2.11
CA ILE A 84 0.02 -10.86 -1.58
C ILE A 84 -1.03 -10.47 -2.62
N SER A 85 -1.84 -11.45 -3.03
CA SER A 85 -3.00 -11.23 -3.89
C SER A 85 -4.30 -11.17 -3.09
N LEU A 86 -5.06 -10.10 -3.27
CA LEU A 86 -6.42 -9.96 -2.76
C LEU A 86 -7.44 -10.13 -3.90
N ARG A 87 -8.60 -10.69 -3.56
CA ARG A 87 -9.76 -10.74 -4.46
C ARG A 87 -10.45 -9.36 -4.51
N PRO A 88 -11.24 -9.05 -5.55
CA PRO A 88 -11.88 -7.73 -5.70
C PRO A 88 -12.62 -7.24 -4.44
N LYS A 89 -13.46 -8.10 -3.85
CA LYS A 89 -14.20 -7.77 -2.61
C LYS A 89 -13.31 -7.68 -1.35
N GLU A 90 -12.15 -8.34 -1.34
CA GLU A 90 -11.18 -8.18 -0.24
C GLU A 90 -10.53 -6.79 -0.31
N HIS A 91 -10.17 -6.32 -1.51
CA HIS A 91 -9.73 -4.94 -1.73
C HIS A 91 -10.79 -3.94 -1.27
N ASP A 92 -12.06 -4.16 -1.64
CA ASP A 92 -13.15 -3.24 -1.30
C ASP A 92 -13.34 -3.11 0.23
N VAL A 93 -13.29 -4.22 0.97
CA VAL A 93 -13.37 -4.21 2.45
C VAL A 93 -12.17 -3.48 3.06
N LEU A 94 -10.95 -3.76 2.58
CA LEU A 94 -9.74 -3.08 3.07
C LEU A 94 -9.81 -1.57 2.82
N THR A 95 -10.18 -1.16 1.60
CA THR A 95 -10.37 0.25 1.23
C THR A 95 -11.45 0.92 2.08
N CYS A 96 -12.59 0.26 2.31
CA CYS A 96 -13.66 0.81 3.15
C CYS A 96 -13.19 1.12 4.58
N LEU A 97 -12.38 0.23 5.16
CA LEU A 97 -11.80 0.43 6.49
C LEU A 97 -10.72 1.53 6.48
N ALA A 98 -9.84 1.53 5.47
CA ALA A 98 -8.78 2.51 5.32
C ALA A 98 -9.30 3.94 5.18
N LEU A 99 -10.34 4.15 4.36
CA LEU A 99 -10.98 5.46 4.18
C LEU A 99 -11.64 5.98 5.46
N SER A 100 -11.91 5.10 6.42
CA SER A 100 -12.45 5.50 7.73
C SER A 100 -11.35 5.96 8.70
N ASN A 101 -10.07 5.88 8.31
CA ASN A 101 -8.90 6.45 8.97
C ASN A 101 -8.86 6.21 10.48
N GLY A 102 -8.94 4.93 10.89
CA GLY A 102 -8.94 4.53 12.30
C GLY A 102 -10.27 4.74 13.04
N LYS A 103 -11.35 5.18 12.39
CA LYS A 103 -12.68 5.19 13.02
C LYS A 103 -13.31 3.80 13.00
N ILE A 104 -14.17 3.53 13.98
CA ILE A 104 -14.97 2.30 14.01
C ILE A 104 -16.00 2.35 12.89
N VAL A 105 -16.00 1.32 12.05
CA VAL A 105 -16.96 1.14 10.96
C VAL A 105 -17.94 0.03 11.34
N PRO A 106 -19.25 0.33 11.46
CA PRO A 106 -20.25 -0.68 11.74
C PRO A 106 -20.29 -1.78 10.68
N LYS A 107 -20.57 -3.00 11.14
CA LYS A 107 -20.66 -4.18 10.25
C LYS A 107 -21.65 -3.96 9.10
N ARG A 108 -22.79 -3.31 9.38
CA ARG A 108 -23.79 -2.96 8.38
C ARG A 108 -23.27 -1.93 7.38
N THR A 109 -22.58 -0.89 7.84
CA THR A 109 -21.97 0.12 6.96
C THR A 109 -20.94 -0.49 6.00
N ILE A 110 -20.10 -1.42 6.47
CA ILE A 110 -19.16 -2.14 5.58
C ILE A 110 -19.93 -2.96 4.55
N TYR A 111 -20.98 -3.66 4.99
CA TYR A 111 -21.84 -4.43 4.11
C TYR A 111 -22.46 -3.57 3.01
N ASP A 112 -23.13 -2.48 3.39
CA ASP A 112 -23.85 -1.60 2.48
C ASP A 112 -22.89 -0.95 1.47
N ARG A 113 -21.69 -0.53 1.90
CA ARG A 113 -20.71 0.11 1.00
C ARG A 113 -20.05 -0.85 0.02
N VAL A 114 -19.82 -2.09 0.41
CA VAL A 114 -19.07 -3.06 -0.41
C VAL A 114 -20.01 -3.90 -1.28
N TRP A 115 -21.23 -4.18 -0.82
CA TRP A 115 -22.20 -5.03 -1.51
C TRP A 115 -23.46 -4.31 -1.97
N ASN A 116 -23.63 -2.99 -1.74
CA ASN A 116 -24.72 -2.19 -2.31
C ASN A 116 -26.13 -2.80 -2.18
N ASN A 117 -26.43 -3.47 -1.07
CA ASN A 117 -27.68 -4.20 -0.83
C ASN A 117 -27.94 -5.42 -1.74
N ASP A 118 -26.91 -6.11 -2.22
CA ASP A 118 -27.06 -7.51 -2.66
C ASP A 118 -27.85 -8.30 -1.58
N GLU A 119 -28.65 -9.31 -1.95
CA GLU A 119 -29.36 -10.17 -0.99
C GLU A 119 -28.43 -11.21 -0.31
N LEU A 120 -27.28 -10.75 0.18
CA LEU A 120 -26.31 -11.56 0.92
C LEU A 120 -26.50 -11.41 2.44
N LYS A 121 -25.76 -12.23 3.19
CA LYS A 121 -25.80 -12.21 4.66
C LYS A 121 -24.78 -11.23 5.21
N LEU A 122 -25.10 -10.55 6.31
CA LEU A 122 -24.11 -9.73 7.03
C LEU A 122 -22.88 -10.56 7.49
N THR A 123 -23.00 -11.89 7.63
CA THR A 123 -21.89 -12.79 7.98
C THR A 123 -20.73 -12.75 6.99
N PHE A 124 -20.94 -12.32 5.74
CA PHE A 124 -19.87 -12.16 4.76
C PHE A 124 -18.83 -11.15 5.23
N VAL A 125 -19.22 -10.03 5.85
CA VAL A 125 -18.26 -9.05 6.39
C VAL A 125 -17.28 -9.72 7.36
N THR A 126 -17.77 -10.58 8.26
CA THR A 126 -16.93 -11.30 9.21
C THR A 126 -15.99 -12.29 8.53
N GLN A 127 -16.45 -12.99 7.48
CA GLN A 127 -15.59 -13.89 6.71
C GLN A 127 -14.48 -13.14 5.96
N TYR A 128 -14.80 -11.99 5.37
CA TYR A 128 -13.82 -11.18 4.64
C TYR A 128 -12.80 -10.53 5.57
N VAL A 129 -13.22 -10.04 6.75
CA VAL A 129 -12.27 -9.59 7.79
C VAL A 129 -11.35 -10.74 8.22
N HIS A 130 -11.89 -11.95 8.42
CA HIS A 130 -11.07 -13.11 8.74
C HIS A 130 -10.05 -13.44 7.64
N LYS A 131 -10.45 -13.39 6.36
CA LYS A 131 -9.54 -13.59 5.22
C LYS A 131 -8.45 -12.54 5.16
N LEU A 132 -8.79 -11.26 5.36
CA LEU A 132 -7.81 -10.17 5.39
C LEU A 132 -6.79 -10.39 6.51
N ARG A 133 -7.24 -10.73 7.73
CA ARG A 133 -6.33 -11.03 8.84
C ARG A 133 -5.39 -12.20 8.57
N LYS A 134 -5.89 -13.25 7.92
CA LYS A 134 -5.07 -14.41 7.53
C LYS A 134 -3.97 -14.03 6.53
N LYS A 135 -4.22 -13.05 5.65
CA LYS A 135 -3.28 -12.63 4.62
C LYS A 135 -2.31 -11.55 5.10
N LEU A 136 -2.80 -10.58 5.88
CA LEU A 136 -2.08 -9.33 6.17
C LEU A 136 -1.59 -9.20 7.62
N GLY A 137 -2.04 -10.07 8.52
CA GLY A 137 -1.74 -9.99 9.96
C GLY A 137 -3.01 -9.93 10.81
N GLN A 138 -2.98 -10.47 12.03
CA GLN A 138 -4.17 -10.50 12.89
C GLN A 138 -4.50 -9.13 13.49
N ASP A 139 -3.47 -8.33 13.72
CA ASP A 139 -3.47 -7.03 14.37
C ASP A 139 -3.92 -5.89 13.46
N ILE A 140 -3.93 -6.07 12.13
CA ILE A 140 -4.26 -4.99 11.19
C ILE A 140 -5.71 -4.49 11.30
N ILE A 141 -6.62 -5.31 11.81
CA ILE A 141 -8.04 -4.97 11.97
C ILE A 141 -8.45 -5.36 13.39
N GLU A 142 -8.93 -4.42 14.17
CA GLU A 142 -9.54 -4.66 15.48
C GLU A 142 -11.04 -4.94 15.34
N THR A 143 -11.54 -5.90 16.14
CA THR A 143 -12.99 -6.06 16.35
C THR A 143 -13.41 -5.27 17.58
N VAL A 144 -14.23 -4.24 17.41
CA VAL A 144 -14.85 -3.55 18.54
C VAL A 144 -16.24 -4.15 18.77
N LYS A 145 -16.37 -4.92 19.86
CA LYS A 145 -17.59 -5.68 20.19
C LYS A 145 -18.84 -4.81 20.05
N GLU A 146 -19.86 -5.35 19.37
CA GLU A 146 -21.15 -4.70 19.07
C GLU A 146 -21.10 -3.40 18.23
N ARG A 147 -19.92 -2.81 18.03
CA ARG A 147 -19.75 -1.54 17.29
C ARG A 147 -19.23 -1.74 15.86
N GLY A 148 -18.43 -2.78 15.61
CA GLY A 148 -17.95 -3.12 14.26
C GLY A 148 -16.45 -3.39 14.20
N TYR A 149 -15.79 -2.84 13.18
CA TYR A 149 -14.38 -3.09 12.89
C TYR A 149 -13.61 -1.77 12.74
N ARG A 150 -12.33 -1.80 13.08
CA ARG A 150 -11.43 -0.64 12.96
C ARG A 150 -10.11 -1.10 12.35
N LEU A 151 -9.54 -0.27 11.48
CA LEU A 151 -8.21 -0.51 10.93
C LEU A 151 -7.15 0.05 11.89
N GLU A 152 -6.20 -0.78 12.27
CA GLU A 152 -5.09 -0.45 13.18
C GLU A 152 -3.79 -0.21 12.38
N CYS A 153 -3.90 0.53 11.28
CA CYS A 153 -2.80 0.79 10.37
C CYS A 153 -2.74 2.28 10.01
N PRO A 154 -1.54 2.87 9.90
CA PRO A 154 -1.41 4.23 9.39
C PRO A 154 -1.91 4.32 7.94
N VAL A 155 -2.71 5.34 7.67
CA VAL A 155 -3.17 5.69 6.32
C VAL A 155 -2.57 7.04 5.97
N ILE A 156 -1.72 7.07 4.95
CA ILE A 156 -0.93 8.25 4.60
C ILE A 156 -1.10 8.54 3.11
N LYS A 157 -1.28 9.82 2.80
CA LYS A 157 -1.26 10.29 1.43
C LYS A 157 0.16 10.64 1.00
N SER A 158 0.57 10.20 -0.18
CA SER A 158 1.92 10.43 -0.71
C SER A 158 1.93 10.29 -2.23
N HIS A 159 2.91 10.90 -2.88
CA HIS A 159 3.17 10.74 -4.31
C HIS A 159 3.99 9.47 -4.65
N CYS A 160 4.42 8.70 -3.64
CA CYS A 160 5.00 7.37 -3.80
C CYS A 160 4.90 6.54 -2.52
N PHE A 161 5.18 5.25 -2.64
CA PHE A 161 5.52 4.43 -1.49
C PHE A 161 6.91 4.80 -0.94
N ASN A 162 6.99 5.07 0.36
CA ASN A 162 8.23 5.24 1.11
C ASN A 162 8.15 4.36 2.36
N PRO A 163 9.06 3.37 2.52
CA PRO A 163 9.12 2.60 3.75
C PRO A 163 9.29 3.51 4.98
N MET A 164 8.62 3.18 6.07
CA MET A 164 8.73 3.90 7.34
C MET A 164 9.44 3.06 8.39
N THR A 165 10.09 3.75 9.33
CA THR A 165 10.58 3.17 10.58
C THR A 165 9.44 2.91 11.55
N GLU A 166 9.66 2.01 12.53
CA GLU A 166 8.67 1.75 13.57
C GLU A 166 8.30 2.99 14.40
N GLN A 167 9.23 3.91 14.58
CA GLN A 167 9.00 5.16 15.31
C GLN A 167 8.04 6.08 14.53
N GLU A 168 8.26 6.22 13.22
CA GLU A 168 7.37 7.00 12.35
C GLU A 168 5.98 6.39 12.26
N VAL A 169 5.89 5.05 12.19
CA VAL A 169 4.60 4.34 12.22
C VAL A 169 3.85 4.64 13.51
N LYS A 170 4.49 4.52 14.67
CA LYS A 170 3.85 4.82 15.97
C LYS A 170 3.34 6.26 16.06
N GLN A 171 4.05 7.21 15.47
CA GLN A 171 3.63 8.61 15.45
C GLN A 171 2.42 8.87 14.54
N LYS A 172 2.27 8.06 13.48
CA LYS A 172 1.24 8.20 12.45
C LYS A 172 0.08 7.20 12.59
N LEU A 173 0.13 6.32 13.59
CA LEU A 173 -1.02 5.50 13.96
C LEU A 173 -2.21 6.40 14.32
N PRO A 174 -3.44 5.99 13.98
CA PRO A 174 -4.62 6.73 14.39
C PRO A 174 -4.64 6.86 15.91
N ARG A 175 -4.72 8.07 16.44
CA ARG A 175 -4.92 8.28 17.89
C ARG A 175 -6.40 8.11 18.21
N TYR A 176 -6.71 7.13 19.06
CA TYR A 176 -8.07 6.89 19.54
C TYR A 176 -8.37 7.84 20.70
N ASN A 177 -9.46 8.60 20.59
CA ASN A 177 -10.07 9.30 21.72
C ASN A 177 -11.10 8.39 22.39
#